data_AF-A0A353W2U2-F1
#
_entry.id   AF-A0A353W2U2-F1
#
_cell.length_a   1.000
_cell.length_b   1.000
_cell.length_c   1.000
_cell.angle_alpha   90.00
_cell.angle_beta   90.00
_cell.angle_gamma   90.00
#
_symmetry.space_group_name_H-M   'P 1'
#
loop_
_entity.id
_entity.type
_entity.pdbx_description
1 polymer ?
#
loop_
_entity_poly.entity_id
_entity_poly.type
_entity_poly.pdbx_seq_one_letter_code
_entity_poly.pdbx_strand_id
1 'polypeptide(L)'
;MDYLYEKVAYLNGLIDGMELDENTKEGKALIVIAEILEDIVEALEEIDEDQADMEEYVELMDEDLSNVEDELFGEFDIDDFEEEDDEDLEEVAYEEE
;
A
#
# COMPACT_ATOMS: atom_id res chain seq x y z
N MET A 1 11.03 3.72 -6.03
CA MET A 1 11.70 2.41 -6.15
C MET A 1 13.12 2.43 -6.74
N ASP A 2 13.46 3.42 -7.56
CA ASP A 2 14.74 3.54 -8.30
C ASP A 2 16.02 3.31 -7.49
N TYR A 3 16.08 3.77 -6.24
CA TYR A 3 17.26 3.59 -5.38
C TYR A 3 17.58 2.13 -5.06
N LEU A 4 16.55 1.28 -4.86
CA LEU A 4 16.76 -0.14 -4.61
C LEU A 4 17.22 -0.85 -5.89
N TYR A 5 16.62 -0.52 -7.03
CA TYR A 5 17.06 -1.00 -8.34
C TYR A 5 18.53 -0.64 -8.62
N GLU A 6 18.93 0.61 -8.39
CA GLU A 6 20.32 1.04 -8.55
C GLU A 6 21.29 0.24 -7.67
N LYS A 7 20.86 -0.12 -6.46
CA LYS A 7 21.68 -0.92 -5.53
C LYS A 7 21.80 -2.38 -5.95
N VAL A 8 20.71 -3.01 -6.40
CA VAL A 8 20.74 -4.38 -6.91
C VAL A 8 21.55 -4.45 -8.20
N ALA A 9 21.36 -3.48 -9.11
CA ALA A 9 22.16 -3.36 -10.34
C ALA A 9 23.65 -3.17 -10.04
N TYR A 10 24.00 -2.36 -9.03
CA TYR A 10 25.39 -2.20 -8.59
C TYR A 10 25.96 -3.50 -7.99
N LEU A 11 25.17 -4.24 -7.20
CA LEU A 11 25.56 -5.56 -6.68
C LEU A 11 25.81 -6.56 -7.82
N ASN A 12 24.91 -6.64 -8.80
CA ASN A 12 25.06 -7.48 -9.98
C ASN A 12 26.34 -7.13 -10.75
N GLY A 13 26.60 -5.84 -10.98
CA GLY A 13 27.83 -5.39 -11.62
C GLY A 13 29.11 -5.73 -10.83
N LEU A 14 29.05 -5.75 -9.49
CA LEU A 14 30.16 -6.21 -8.66
C LEU A 14 30.37 -7.73 -8.79
N ILE A 15 29.29 -8.51 -8.77
CA ILE A 15 29.33 -9.98 -8.91
C ILE A 15 29.94 -10.37 -10.26
N ASP A 16 29.52 -9.72 -11.35
CA ASP A 16 30.07 -9.92 -12.70
C ASP A 16 31.58 -9.61 -12.76
N GLY A 17 32.02 -8.56 -12.05
CA GLY A 17 33.42 -8.13 -12.00
C GLY A 17 34.32 -8.98 -11.10
N MET A 18 33.75 -9.86 -10.27
CA MET A 18 34.52 -10.67 -9.30
C MET A 18 35.06 -11.99 -9.87
N GLU A 19 34.75 -12.34 -11.12
CA GLU A 19 35.14 -13.61 -11.76
C GLU A 19 34.86 -14.81 -10.83
N LEU A 20 33.69 -14.83 -10.18
CA LEU A 20 33.31 -15.84 -9.22
C LEU A 20 33.34 -17.24 -9.85
N ASP A 21 33.99 -18.19 -9.18
CA ASP A 21 33.91 -19.60 -9.59
C ASP A 21 32.52 -20.14 -9.23
N GLU A 22 31.65 -20.19 -10.24
CA GLU A 22 30.29 -20.74 -10.17
C GLU A 22 30.25 -22.22 -9.78
N ASN A 23 31.38 -22.92 -9.68
CA ASN A 23 31.43 -24.30 -9.20
C ASN A 23 31.58 -24.41 -7.68
N THR A 24 31.96 -23.31 -7.01
CA THR A 24 32.05 -23.25 -5.56
C THR A 24 30.66 -23.08 -4.93
N LYS A 25 30.48 -23.54 -3.69
CA LYS A 25 29.19 -23.40 -2.99
C LYS A 25 28.89 -21.93 -2.69
N GLU A 26 29.94 -21.19 -2.36
CA GLU A 26 29.92 -19.78 -2.03
C GLU A 26 29.57 -18.92 -3.25
N GLY A 27 30.17 -19.20 -4.42
CA GLY A 27 29.85 -18.51 -5.67
C GLY A 27 28.40 -18.71 -6.09
N LYS A 28 27.91 -19.96 -6.06
CA LYS A 28 26.49 -20.25 -6.32
C LYS A 28 25.55 -19.54 -5.35
N ALA A 29 25.90 -19.51 -4.06
CA ALA A 29 25.06 -18.86 -3.07
C ALA A 29 24.96 -17.35 -3.31
N LEU A 30 26.07 -16.69 -3.67
CA LEU A 30 26.08 -15.25 -3.97
C LEU A 30 25.25 -14.90 -5.20
N ILE A 31 25.33 -15.70 -6.27
CA ILE A 31 24.52 -15.50 -7.48
C ILE A 31 23.03 -15.62 -7.14
N VAL A 32 22.65 -16.70 -6.44
CA VAL A 32 21.26 -16.91 -6.03
C VAL A 32 20.76 -15.78 -5.11
N ILE A 33 21.61 -15.27 -4.21
CA ILE A 33 21.24 -14.11 -3.37
C ILE A 33 20.95 -12.88 -4.23
N ALA A 34 21.74 -12.64 -5.28
CA ALA A 34 21.56 -11.49 -6.15
C ALA A 34 20.26 -11.61 -6.96
N GLU A 35 19.98 -12.80 -7.51
CA GLU A 35 18.71 -13.11 -8.19
C GLU A 35 17.51 -12.89 -7.26
N ILE A 36 17.56 -13.42 -6.03
CA ILE A 36 16.48 -13.23 -5.05
C ILE A 36 16.27 -11.74 -4.72
N LEU A 37 17.35 -10.95 -4.65
CA LEU A 37 17.24 -9.52 -4.39
C LEU A 37 16.59 -8.78 -5.57
N GLU A 38 16.83 -9.22 -6.80
CA GLU A 38 16.18 -8.68 -7.99
C GLU A 38 14.68 -9.00 -7.99
N ASP A 39 14.31 -10.25 -7.73
CA ASP A 39 12.91 -10.69 -7.59
C ASP A 39 12.18 -9.89 -6.49
N ILE A 40 12.85 -9.61 -5.37
CA ILE A 40 12.27 -8.81 -4.28
C ILE A 40 12.01 -7.37 -4.71
N VAL A 41 12.92 -6.77 -5.48
CA VAL A 41 12.75 -5.39 -5.94
C VAL A 41 11.60 -5.29 -6.94
N GLU A 42 11.48 -6.25 -7.85
CA GLU A 42 10.36 -6.32 -8.80
C GLU A 42 9.01 -6.50 -8.08
N ALA A 43 8.93 -7.43 -7.13
CA ALA A 43 7.71 -7.64 -6.34
C ALA A 43 7.32 -6.42 -5.49
N LEU A 44 8.30 -5.65 -5.02
CA LEU A 44 8.03 -4.41 -4.28
C LEU A 44 7.54 -3.29 -5.21
N GLU A 45 7.92 -3.28 -6.49
CA GLU A 45 7.45 -2.30 -7.46
C GLU A 45 5.98 -2.54 -7.79
N GLU A 46 5.60 -3.80 -8.00
CA GLU A 46 4.19 -4.19 -8.18
C GLU A 46 3.33 -3.76 -6.97
N ILE A 47 3.83 -3.92 -5.75
CA ILE A 47 3.12 -3.48 -4.54
C ILE A 47 3.01 -1.94 -4.47
N ASP A 48 4.04 -1.20 -4.88
CA ASP A 48 4.04 0.27 -4.89
C ASP A 48 2.98 0.79 -5.88
N GLU A 49 2.87 0.15 -7.06
CA GLU A 49 1.84 0.44 -8.06
C GLU A 49 0.43 0.11 -7.54
N ASP A 50 0.22 -1.10 -7.00
CA ASP A 50 -1.06 -1.51 -6.42
C ASP A 50 -1.50 -0.59 -5.28
N GLN A 51 -0.56 -0.08 -4.48
CA GLN A 51 -0.84 0.85 -3.39
C GLN A 51 -1.28 2.22 -3.94
N ALA A 52 -0.64 2.72 -4.99
CA ALA A 52 -1.04 3.97 -5.64
C ALA A 52 -2.45 3.88 -6.23
N ASP A 53 -2.77 2.77 -6.90
CA ASP A 53 -4.12 2.51 -7.42
C ASP A 53 -5.17 2.45 -6.28
N MET A 54 -4.79 1.85 -5.14
CA MET A 54 -5.66 1.80 -3.96
C MET A 54 -5.91 3.18 -3.34
N GLU A 55 -4.90 4.07 -3.33
CA GLU A 55 -5.06 5.45 -2.89
C GLU A 55 -6.09 6.18 -3.77
N GLU A 56 -6.02 6.01 -5.10
CA GLU A 56 -7.01 6.57 -6.03
C GLU A 56 -8.42 6.03 -5.74
N TYR A 57 -8.58 4.72 -5.53
CA TYR A 57 -9.89 4.16 -5.20
C TYR A 57 -10.46 4.70 -3.88
N VAL A 58 -9.60 4.94 -2.88
CA VAL A 58 -10.03 5.52 -1.60
C VAL A 58 -10.45 6.98 -1.78
N GLU A 59 -9.73 7.77 -2.57
CA GLU A 59 -10.12 9.14 -2.91
C GLU A 59 -11.48 9.19 -3.62
N LEU A 60 -11.70 8.30 -4.59
CA LEU A 60 -12.99 8.19 -5.29
C LEU A 60 -14.13 7.80 -4.34
N MET A 61 -13.87 6.89 -3.41
CA MET A 61 -14.85 6.51 -2.38
C MET A 61 -15.19 7.69 -1.47
N ASP A 62 -14.21 8.50 -1.07
CA ASP A 62 -14.43 9.71 -0.26
C ASP A 62 -15.27 10.76 -1.01
N GLU A 63 -15.00 10.96 -2.30
CA GLU A 63 -15.79 11.84 -3.16
C GLU A 63 -17.25 11.34 -3.30
N ASP A 64 -17.43 10.05 -3.59
CA ASP A 64 -18.75 9.44 -3.70
C ASP A 64 -19.54 9.54 -2.38
N LEU A 65 -18.88 9.31 -1.24
CA LEU A 65 -19.50 9.46 0.08
C LEU A 65 -19.89 10.90 0.35
N SER A 66 -19.01 11.87 0.06
CA SER A 66 -19.31 13.30 0.21
C SER A 66 -20.54 13.70 -0.62
N ASN A 67 -20.66 13.21 -1.86
CA ASN A 67 -21.82 13.46 -2.71
C ASN A 67 -23.12 12.88 -2.11
N VAL A 68 -23.05 11.69 -1.50
CA VAL A 68 -24.20 11.09 -0.82
C VAL A 68 -24.57 11.86 0.44
N GLU A 69 -23.59 12.30 1.22
CA GLU A 69 -23.80 13.12 2.41
C GLU A 69 -24.48 14.45 2.06
N ASP A 70 -24.03 15.12 1.00
CA ASP A 70 -24.62 16.37 0.52
C ASP A 70 -26.08 16.17 0.05
N GLU A 71 -26.40 15.09 -0.66
CA GLU A 71 -27.77 14.82 -1.13
C GLU A 71 -28.73 14.48 0.03
N LEU A 72 -28.24 13.78 1.06
CA LEU A 72 -29.07 13.34 2.19
C LEU A 72 -29.16 14.38 3.32
N PHE A 73 -28.08 15.11 3.56
CA PHE A 73 -27.91 15.97 4.72
C PHE A 73 -27.57 17.43 4.36
N GLY A 74 -27.25 17.76 3.09
CA GLY A 74 -26.79 19.09 2.68
C GLY A 74 -27.84 20.21 2.73
N GLU A 75 -29.14 19.88 2.84
CA GLU A 75 -30.20 20.86 3.15
C GLU A 75 -30.49 21.00 4.66
N PHE A 76 -29.99 20.08 5.49
CA PHE A 76 -30.11 20.17 6.95
C PHE A 76 -28.93 20.98 7.48
N ASP A 77 -29.13 22.30 7.62
CA ASP A 77 -28.19 23.17 8.31
C ASP A 77 -27.91 22.56 9.69
N ILE A 78 -26.64 22.30 10.02
CA ILE A 78 -26.24 21.65 11.28
C ILE A 78 -26.66 22.52 12.50
N ASP A 79 -26.99 23.78 12.26
CA ASP A 79 -27.58 24.72 13.22
C ASP A 79 -29.10 24.53 13.46
N ASP A 80 -29.82 23.72 12.67
CA ASP A 80 -31.23 23.37 12.87
C ASP A 80 -31.40 22.11 13.77
N PHE A 81 -30.29 21.46 14.13
CA PHE A 81 -30.21 20.51 15.27
C PHE A 81 -30.00 21.29 16.59
N GLU A 82 -30.89 22.25 16.89
CA GLU A 82 -31.05 22.73 18.26
C GLU A 82 -31.59 21.58 19.11
N GLU A 83 -30.71 20.94 19.89
CA GLU A 83 -30.99 20.20 21.13
C GLU A 83 -32.44 19.65 21.29
N GLU A 84 -32.87 18.69 20.47
CA GLU A 84 -33.90 17.74 20.92
C GLU A 84 -33.22 16.54 21.56
N ASP A 85 -32.88 16.74 22.83
CA ASP A 85 -32.95 15.76 23.93
C ASP A 85 -32.61 14.29 23.55
N ASP A 86 -31.31 13.99 23.54
CA ASP A 86 -30.62 12.89 24.24
C ASP A 86 -31.41 11.65 24.76
N GLU A 87 -32.40 11.09 24.03
CA GLU A 87 -33.10 9.86 24.47
C GLU A 87 -33.20 8.69 23.46
N ASP A 88 -32.76 8.82 22.20
CA ASP A 88 -32.95 7.74 21.19
C ASP A 88 -31.69 7.31 20.40
N LEU A 89 -30.47 7.59 20.89
CA LEU A 89 -29.26 6.88 20.42
C LEU A 89 -29.21 5.50 21.09
N GLU A 90 -30.01 4.55 20.59
CA GLU A 90 -29.86 3.13 20.91
C GLU A 90 -28.42 2.70 20.56
N GLU A 91 -27.64 2.46 21.61
CA GLU A 91 -26.35 1.81 21.58
C GLU A 91 -26.50 0.46 20.85
N VAL A 92 -26.17 0.44 19.55
CA VAL A 92 -26.09 -0.81 18.78
C VAL A 92 -24.88 -1.58 19.30
N ALA A 93 -25.08 -2.30 20.39
CA ALA A 93 -24.14 -3.28 20.89
C ALA A 93 -24.01 -4.37 19.81
N TYR A 94 -22.85 -4.41 19.16
CA TYR A 94 -22.46 -5.57 18.36
C TYR A 94 -22.39 -6.78 19.29
N GLU A 95 -23.38 -7.68 19.21
CA GLU A 95 -23.25 -9.00 19.80
C GLU A 95 -22.19 -9.77 18.97
N GLU A 96 -21.01 -9.94 19.55
CA GLU A 96 -20.05 -10.96 19.10
C GLU A 96 -20.68 -12.35 19.28
N GLU A 97 -20.87 -13.08 18.18
CA GLU A 97 -21.13 -14.52 18.18
C GLU A 97 -19.82 -15.32 18.03
#